data_AF-A0A913YRJ6-F1
#
_entry.id   AF-A0A913YRJ6-F1
#
_cell.length_a   1.000
_cell.length_b   1.000
_cell.length_c   1.000
_cell.angle_alpha   90.00
_cell.angle_beta   90.00
_cell.angle_gamma   90.00
#
_symmetry.space_group_name_H-M   'P 1'
#
loop_
_entity.id
_entity.type
_entity.pdbx_description
1 polymer ?
#
loop_
_entity_poly.entity_id
_entity_poly.type
_entity_poly.pdbx_seq_one_letter_code
_entity_poly.pdbx_strand_id
1 'polypeptide(L)'
;MVHPHQTYSVRRRSSFEGFFASKGSAFALPDGDFARKASKHGGEMQMHLQSMVNLLRDDDVLRLVVKLEGASKDRVRYLTVVSAFNEDDIEESIAMGVDWVNTRATCTIGMVLPLWRDAKIELDGDGGFKLTTNYKSHILKPVSVQTMWTAVQWIHRCSENARKNNQFPNGLSHQWSNFYSSHISSDQACINEWHEMEDISSKLIQLPTGITQEEELMMKLIKHRLKEVSQKIIIYDNYGNAQLQYSLNCAELHTPGASSGMRSC
;
A
#
# COMPACT_ATOMS: atom_id res chain seq x y z
N MET A 1 -25.45 35.68 30.44
CA MET A 1 -25.41 34.25 30.10
C MET A 1 -24.86 34.16 28.69
N VAL A 2 -23.63 33.67 28.55
CA VAL A 2 -22.96 33.50 27.25
C VAL A 2 -23.13 32.04 26.87
N HIS A 3 -23.84 31.78 25.78
CA HIS A 3 -23.95 30.43 25.21
C HIS A 3 -22.61 30.04 24.56
N PRO A 4 -22.10 28.81 24.79
CA PRO A 4 -20.87 28.39 24.13
C PRO A 4 -21.14 28.10 22.65
N HIS A 5 -20.29 28.68 21.80
CA HIS A 5 -20.23 28.34 20.38
C HIS A 5 -19.77 26.89 20.23
N GLN A 6 -20.67 26.06 19.73
CA GLN A 6 -20.40 24.70 19.31
C GLN A 6 -19.57 24.77 18.02
N THR A 7 -18.26 24.61 18.13
CA THR A 7 -17.38 24.42 16.97
C THR A 7 -17.69 23.05 16.37
N TYR A 8 -18.57 23.03 15.37
CA TYR A 8 -18.73 21.87 14.50
C TYR A 8 -17.41 21.66 13.77
N SER A 9 -16.70 20.58 14.08
CA SER A 9 -15.62 20.12 13.21
C SER A 9 -16.24 19.72 11.88
N VAL A 10 -15.93 20.49 10.83
CA VAL A 10 -16.27 20.10 9.46
C VAL A 10 -15.44 18.86 9.16
N ARG A 11 -16.06 17.67 9.19
CA ARG A 11 -15.44 16.44 8.66
C ARG A 11 -14.98 16.72 7.25
N ARG A 12 -13.68 16.59 6.97
CA ARG A 12 -13.18 16.71 5.60
C ARG A 12 -13.53 15.41 4.89
N ARG A 13 -14.34 15.50 3.83
CA ARG A 13 -14.52 14.33 2.94
C ARG A 13 -13.18 13.98 2.33
N SER A 14 -12.91 12.68 2.11
CA SER A 14 -11.73 12.21 1.37
C SER A 14 -11.55 13.03 0.09
N SER A 15 -10.41 13.67 -0.08
CA SER A 15 -10.12 14.52 -1.24
C SER A 15 -8.91 13.98 -1.99
N PHE A 16 -8.90 14.14 -3.31
CA PHE A 16 -7.66 14.07 -4.08
C PHE A 16 -7.15 15.50 -4.29
N GLU A 17 -5.98 15.77 -3.74
CA GLU A 17 -5.22 16.99 -3.92
C GLU A 17 -3.83 16.55 -4.35
N GLY A 18 -3.67 16.34 -5.64
CA GLY A 18 -2.58 15.50 -6.12
C GLY A 18 -2.20 15.66 -7.57
N PHE A 19 -1.06 15.06 -7.89
CA PHE A 19 -0.52 15.01 -9.24
C PHE A 19 -0.81 13.62 -9.82
N PHE A 20 -1.45 13.61 -10.99
CA PHE A 20 -1.57 12.40 -11.80
C PHE A 20 -0.55 12.47 -12.93
N ALA A 21 0.18 11.38 -13.16
CA ALA A 21 1.13 11.29 -14.26
C ALA A 21 0.99 9.95 -15.01
N SER A 22 0.85 10.03 -16.34
CA SER A 22 0.89 8.90 -17.28
C SER A 22 1.74 9.24 -18.51
N LYS A 23 2.01 8.25 -19.37
CA LYS A 23 2.79 8.44 -20.60
C LYS A 23 2.21 9.59 -21.44
N GLY A 24 2.95 10.71 -21.50
CA GLY A 24 2.59 11.91 -22.26
C GLY A 24 1.49 12.80 -21.64
N SER A 25 1.11 12.61 -20.37
CA SER A 25 0.13 13.49 -19.70
C SER A 25 0.43 13.60 -18.21
N ALA A 26 0.55 14.83 -17.71
CA ALA A 26 0.67 15.12 -16.29
C ALA A 26 -0.35 16.20 -15.93
N PHE A 27 -1.15 15.96 -14.90
CA PHE A 27 -2.16 16.88 -14.41
C PHE A 27 -1.89 17.18 -12.94
N ALA A 28 -1.69 18.46 -12.62
CA ALA A 28 -1.87 18.97 -11.28
C ALA A 28 -3.35 19.32 -11.16
N LEU A 29 -4.09 18.70 -10.24
CA LEU A 29 -5.48 19.04 -10.00
C LEU A 29 -5.56 19.85 -8.71
N PRO A 30 -5.67 21.19 -8.79
CA PRO A 30 -6.05 22.00 -7.64
C PRO A 30 -7.52 21.73 -7.32
N ASP A 31 -7.77 21.39 -6.06
CA ASP A 31 -9.06 21.35 -5.35
C ASP A 31 -10.32 20.97 -6.16
N GLY A 32 -10.81 19.75 -5.91
CA GLY A 32 -12.25 19.46 -5.93
C GLY A 32 -12.96 19.34 -7.28
N ASP A 33 -12.37 19.82 -8.38
CA ASP A 33 -12.98 19.72 -9.73
C ASP A 33 -12.53 18.46 -10.48
N PHE A 34 -12.74 17.30 -9.84
CA PHE A 34 -12.39 15.94 -10.30
C PHE A 34 -12.93 15.57 -11.68
N ALA A 35 -14.05 16.17 -12.10
CA ALA A 35 -14.88 15.64 -13.18
C ALA A 35 -14.66 16.28 -14.56
N ARG A 36 -13.95 17.41 -14.67
CA ARG A 36 -14.05 18.25 -15.89
C ARG A 36 -12.80 18.36 -16.75
N LYS A 37 -11.60 18.04 -16.24
CA LYS A 37 -10.34 18.38 -16.93
C LYS A 37 -9.58 17.24 -17.59
N ALA A 38 -9.91 15.98 -17.30
CA ALA A 38 -9.43 14.86 -18.11
C ALA A 38 -10.33 14.79 -19.36
N SER A 39 -9.92 15.32 -20.51
CA SER A 39 -10.74 15.25 -21.74
C SER A 39 -9.91 14.91 -22.97
N LYS A 40 -9.61 13.60 -23.05
CA LYS A 40 -9.55 12.78 -24.28
C LYS A 40 -9.66 11.28 -23.92
N HIS A 41 -9.21 10.93 -22.71
CA HIS A 41 -9.41 9.65 -21.96
C HIS A 41 -10.19 9.87 -20.65
N GLY A 42 -11.02 10.91 -20.63
CA GLY A 42 -11.59 11.49 -19.41
C GLY A 42 -12.40 10.56 -18.54
N GLY A 43 -13.34 9.84 -19.16
CA GLY A 43 -14.29 9.00 -18.44
C GLY A 43 -13.60 7.82 -17.75
N GLU A 44 -12.75 7.07 -18.48
CA GLU A 44 -12.08 5.89 -17.92
C GLU A 44 -11.15 6.25 -16.77
N MET A 45 -10.27 7.24 -16.99
CA MET A 45 -9.35 7.69 -15.95
C MET A 45 -10.10 8.24 -14.72
N GLN A 46 -11.18 9.00 -14.94
CA GLN A 46 -12.01 9.50 -13.85
C GLN A 46 -12.68 8.35 -13.06
N MET A 47 -13.12 7.29 -13.73
CA MET A 47 -13.65 6.10 -13.05
C MET A 47 -12.59 5.43 -12.17
N HIS A 48 -11.35 5.28 -12.68
CA HIS A 48 -10.26 4.68 -11.91
C HIS A 48 -9.96 5.54 -10.68
N LEU A 49 -9.79 6.85 -10.85
CA LEU A 49 -9.51 7.78 -9.76
C LEU A 49 -10.65 7.82 -8.73
N GLN A 50 -11.91 7.84 -9.17
CA GLN A 50 -13.05 7.78 -8.27
C GLN A 50 -13.06 6.47 -7.47
N SER A 51 -12.76 5.35 -8.12
CA SER A 51 -12.64 4.06 -7.43
C SER A 51 -11.46 4.02 -6.46
N MET A 52 -10.34 4.71 -6.74
CA MET A 52 -9.23 4.84 -5.80
C MET A 52 -9.62 5.66 -4.58
N VAL A 53 -10.34 6.77 -4.77
CA VAL A 53 -10.83 7.60 -3.66
C VAL A 53 -11.77 6.81 -2.76
N ASN A 54 -12.59 5.91 -3.33
CA ASN A 54 -13.49 5.05 -2.56
C ASN A 54 -12.76 3.99 -1.71
N LEU A 55 -11.45 3.77 -1.92
CA LEU A 55 -10.63 2.90 -1.05
C LEU A 55 -10.12 3.65 0.20
N LEU A 56 -10.17 4.98 0.20
CA LEU A 56 -9.61 5.78 1.27
C LEU A 56 -10.53 5.82 2.49
N ARG A 57 -9.90 5.93 3.67
CA ARG A 57 -10.61 6.33 4.88
C ARG A 57 -11.09 7.78 4.74
N ASP A 58 -12.13 8.12 5.49
CA ASP A 58 -12.50 9.52 5.73
C ASP A 58 -11.27 10.34 6.19
N ASP A 59 -11.20 11.60 5.75
CA ASP A 59 -10.12 12.57 6.04
C ASP A 59 -8.73 12.26 5.45
N ASP A 60 -8.47 11.08 4.88
CA ASP A 60 -7.22 10.80 4.18
C ASP A 60 -7.21 11.41 2.76
N VAL A 61 -6.02 11.77 2.27
CA VAL A 61 -5.83 12.51 1.02
C VAL A 61 -5.00 11.71 0.02
N LEU A 62 -5.53 11.51 -1.19
CA LEU A 62 -4.77 10.92 -2.30
C LEU A 62 -3.91 12.00 -2.98
N ARG A 63 -2.59 11.89 -2.83
CA ARG A 63 -1.59 12.91 -3.20
C ARG A 63 -0.92 12.66 -4.54
N LEU A 64 -0.71 11.40 -4.89
CA LEU A 64 -0.03 11.01 -6.13
C LEU A 64 -0.72 9.78 -6.71
N VAL A 65 -0.87 9.76 -8.03
CA VAL A 65 -1.24 8.55 -8.78
C VAL A 65 -0.36 8.43 -10.02
N VAL A 66 0.40 7.33 -10.08
CA VAL A 66 1.33 7.03 -11.17
C VAL A 66 0.98 5.66 -11.73
N LYS A 67 0.69 5.62 -13.03
CA LYS A 67 0.47 4.34 -13.72
C LYS A 67 1.79 3.58 -13.83
N LEU A 68 1.77 2.30 -13.47
CA LEU A 68 2.88 1.38 -13.63
C LEU A 68 2.71 0.53 -14.89
N GLU A 69 3.83 0.01 -15.37
CA GLU A 69 3.87 -1.09 -16.32
C GLU A 69 3.27 -2.34 -15.67
N GLY A 70 2.58 -3.15 -16.47
CA GLY A 70 1.94 -4.37 -16.01
C GLY A 70 1.83 -5.37 -17.14
N ALA A 71 1.93 -6.66 -16.81
CA ALA A 71 1.91 -7.75 -17.79
C ALA A 71 0.49 -8.08 -18.30
N SER A 72 -0.55 -7.76 -17.51
CA SER A 72 -1.94 -8.08 -17.80
C SER A 72 -2.66 -6.98 -18.59
N LYS A 73 -3.43 -7.38 -19.62
CA LYS A 73 -4.32 -6.45 -20.35
C LYS A 73 -5.63 -6.18 -19.62
N ASP A 74 -6.03 -7.06 -18.71
CA ASP A 74 -7.30 -6.96 -17.96
C ASP A 74 -7.16 -6.17 -16.65
N ARG A 75 -5.95 -5.66 -16.39
CA ARG A 75 -5.63 -4.96 -15.14
C ARG A 75 -4.75 -3.76 -15.43
N VAL A 76 -5.00 -2.66 -14.73
CA VAL A 76 -4.12 -1.50 -14.74
C VAL A 76 -3.55 -1.28 -13.35
N ARG A 77 -2.23 -1.13 -13.25
CA ARG A 77 -1.54 -0.98 -11.98
C ARG A 77 -1.16 0.47 -11.72
N TYR A 78 -1.34 0.90 -10.47
CA TYR A 78 -1.04 2.25 -10.02
C TYR A 78 -0.23 2.23 -8.73
N LEU A 79 0.86 2.99 -8.73
CA LEU A 79 1.48 3.45 -7.51
C LEU A 79 0.74 4.71 -7.07
N THR A 80 0.31 4.73 -5.82
CA THR A 80 -0.34 5.90 -5.22
C THR A 80 0.38 6.34 -3.96
N VAL A 81 0.30 7.63 -3.64
CA VAL A 81 0.70 8.14 -2.33
C VAL A 81 -0.53 8.69 -1.64
N VAL A 82 -0.80 8.18 -0.45
CA VAL A 82 -1.90 8.63 0.42
C VAL A 82 -1.29 9.26 1.65
N SER A 83 -1.85 10.39 2.07
CA SER A 83 -1.41 11.08 3.28
C SER A 83 -2.56 11.20 4.27
N ALA A 84 -2.23 11.02 5.54
CA ALA A 84 -3.09 11.37 6.67
C ALA A 84 -2.37 12.40 7.54
N PHE A 85 -3.13 13.06 8.41
CA PHE A 85 -2.61 14.08 9.31
C PHE A 85 -2.96 13.69 10.74
N ASN A 86 -2.02 13.87 11.67
CA ASN A 86 -2.28 13.68 13.08
C ASN A 86 -2.90 14.96 13.70
N GLU A 87 -3.13 14.95 15.01
CA GLU A 87 -3.73 16.08 15.74
C GLU A 87 -2.88 17.36 15.69
N ASP A 88 -1.57 17.22 15.49
CA ASP A 88 -0.61 18.32 15.35
C ASP A 88 -0.46 18.80 13.89
N ASP A 89 -1.33 18.36 12.98
CA ASP A 89 -1.27 18.62 11.53
C ASP A 89 0.03 18.13 10.86
N ILE A 90 0.70 17.15 11.48
CA ILE A 90 1.88 16.51 10.92
C ILE A 90 1.41 15.49 9.88
N GLU A 91 1.87 15.68 8.65
CA GLU A 91 1.60 14.77 7.55
C GLU A 91 2.38 13.45 7.71
N GLU A 92 1.67 12.34 7.56
CA GLU A 92 2.19 10.98 7.46
C GLU A 92 1.79 10.41 6.11
N SER A 93 2.67 9.64 5.45
CA SER A 93 2.43 9.20 4.07
C SER A 93 2.65 7.69 3.92
N ILE A 94 1.79 7.04 3.15
CA ILE A 94 2.01 5.67 2.66
C ILE A 94 2.14 5.69 1.14
N ALA A 95 3.01 4.83 0.61
CA ALA A 95 2.91 4.37 -0.77
C ALA A 95 1.95 3.16 -0.81
N MET A 96 0.96 3.20 -1.69
CA MET A 96 -0.04 2.15 -1.84
C MET A 96 -0.09 1.68 -3.29
N GLY A 97 0.05 0.37 -3.49
CA GLY A 97 -0.13 -0.28 -4.77
C GLY A 97 -1.60 -0.60 -4.99
N VAL A 98 -2.18 -0.04 -6.05
CA VAL A 98 -3.59 -0.21 -6.41
C VAL A 98 -3.69 -0.90 -7.76
N ASP A 99 -4.53 -1.92 -7.84
CA ASP A 99 -4.87 -2.59 -9.09
C ASP A 99 -6.30 -2.22 -9.50
N TRP A 100 -6.48 -1.71 -10.71
CA TRP A 100 -7.79 -1.58 -11.34
C TRP A 100 -8.09 -2.85 -12.13
N VAL A 101 -9.21 -3.51 -11.82
CA VAL A 101 -9.64 -4.74 -12.47
C VAL A 101 -10.71 -4.41 -13.52
N ASN A 102 -10.38 -4.51 -14.80
CA ASN A 102 -11.26 -4.08 -15.90
C ASN A 102 -12.60 -4.83 -15.91
N THR A 103 -12.60 -6.12 -15.56
CA THR A 103 -13.80 -6.96 -15.58
C THR A 103 -14.82 -6.59 -14.50
N ARG A 104 -14.36 -6.08 -13.36
CA ARG A 104 -15.21 -5.67 -12.24
C ARG A 104 -15.45 -4.16 -12.19
N ALA A 105 -14.65 -3.39 -12.92
CA ALA A 105 -14.61 -1.93 -12.89
C ALA A 105 -14.41 -1.39 -11.45
N THR A 106 -13.48 -2.00 -10.71
CA THR A 106 -13.16 -1.65 -9.32
C THR A 106 -11.66 -1.65 -9.07
N CYS A 107 -11.21 -0.75 -8.20
CA CYS A 107 -9.86 -0.78 -7.62
C CYS A 107 -9.79 -1.75 -6.43
N THR A 108 -8.64 -2.40 -6.27
CA THR A 108 -8.27 -3.21 -5.10
C THR A 108 -6.89 -2.80 -4.59
N ILE A 109 -6.66 -2.99 -3.30
CA ILE A 109 -5.35 -2.73 -2.68
C ILE A 109 -4.49 -3.98 -2.80
N GLY A 110 -3.30 -3.85 -3.38
CA GLY A 110 -2.35 -4.95 -3.55
C GLY A 110 -1.07 -4.81 -2.70
N MET A 111 -0.72 -3.61 -2.26
CA MET A 111 0.49 -3.34 -1.48
C MET A 111 0.32 -2.08 -0.64
N VAL A 112 0.86 -2.07 0.58
CA VAL A 112 0.87 -0.91 1.48
C VAL A 112 2.26 -0.77 2.11
N LEU A 113 2.87 0.41 1.98
CA LEU A 113 4.21 0.74 2.45
C LEU A 113 4.24 2.11 3.13
N PRO A 114 4.31 2.17 4.47
CA PRO A 114 4.55 3.44 5.17
C PRO A 114 5.87 4.08 4.74
N LEU A 115 5.86 5.38 4.46
CA LEU A 115 7.04 6.15 4.06
C LEU A 115 7.69 6.80 5.27
N TRP A 116 8.48 6.02 6.00
CA TRP A 116 9.24 6.51 7.14
C TRP A 116 10.52 7.25 6.73
N ARG A 117 11.23 7.77 7.73
CA ARG A 117 12.53 8.44 7.54
C ARG A 117 13.64 7.56 6.94
N ASP A 118 13.43 6.25 6.91
CA ASP A 118 14.34 5.26 6.33
C ASP A 118 14.02 4.93 4.86
N ALA A 119 12.93 5.48 4.32
CA ALA A 119 12.51 5.26 2.96
C ALA A 119 13.61 5.72 1.98
N LYS A 120 14.12 4.77 1.19
CA LYS A 120 15.22 4.94 0.24
C LYS A 120 14.76 4.55 -1.15
N ILE A 121 15.25 5.28 -2.15
CA ILE A 121 15.05 4.97 -3.56
C ILE A 121 16.39 4.62 -4.20
N GLU A 122 16.40 3.55 -5.00
CA GLU A 122 17.50 3.18 -5.87
C GLU A 122 16.98 3.05 -7.30
N LEU A 123 17.68 3.61 -8.29
CA LEU A 123 17.24 3.50 -9.68
C LEU A 123 17.52 2.08 -10.20
N ASP A 124 16.52 1.48 -10.82
CA ASP A 124 16.63 0.19 -11.49
C ASP A 124 16.93 0.47 -12.96
N GLY A 125 18.06 -0.01 -13.48
CA GLY A 125 18.62 0.39 -14.79
C GLY A 125 17.72 0.12 -16.01
N ASP A 126 16.57 -0.53 -15.80
CA ASP A 126 15.53 -0.87 -16.76
C ASP A 126 14.35 0.14 -16.76
N GLY A 127 14.59 1.39 -16.33
CA GLY A 127 13.56 2.45 -16.35
C GLY A 127 12.57 2.39 -15.18
N GLY A 128 12.89 1.62 -14.13
CA GLY A 128 12.16 1.56 -12.88
C GLY A 128 12.95 2.16 -11.71
N PHE A 129 12.38 2.04 -10.51
CA PHE A 129 13.08 2.32 -9.26
C PHE A 129 12.67 1.34 -8.18
N LYS A 130 13.60 1.04 -7.28
CA LYS A 130 13.38 0.25 -6.09
C LYS A 130 13.09 1.17 -4.91
N LEU A 131 11.93 0.99 -4.30
CA LEU A 131 11.55 1.64 -3.05
C LEU A 131 11.83 0.68 -1.89
N THR A 132 12.67 1.11 -0.96
CA THR A 132 12.98 0.34 0.26
C THR A 132 12.55 1.12 1.49
N THR A 133 11.75 0.50 2.37
CA THR A 133 11.39 1.05 3.69
C THR A 133 11.13 -0.09 4.67
N ASN A 134 11.59 0.06 5.92
CA ASN A 134 11.54 -0.98 6.95
C ASN A 134 11.96 -2.36 6.43
N TYR A 135 13.12 -2.41 5.77
CA TYR A 135 13.72 -3.61 5.19
C TYR A 135 12.91 -4.29 4.07
N LYS A 136 11.74 -3.76 3.68
CA LYS A 136 10.96 -4.23 2.53
C LYS A 136 11.36 -3.46 1.29
N SER A 137 11.61 -4.16 0.19
CA SER A 137 12.02 -3.55 -1.08
C SER A 137 11.07 -3.96 -2.19
N HIS A 138 10.66 -2.99 -3.00
CA HIS A 138 9.72 -3.18 -4.10
C HIS A 138 10.20 -2.47 -5.35
N ILE A 139 10.21 -3.20 -6.47
CA ILE A 139 10.56 -2.65 -7.77
C ILE A 139 9.28 -2.09 -8.41
N LEU A 140 9.35 -0.83 -8.79
CA LEU A 140 8.24 -0.09 -9.39
C LEU A 140 8.70 0.39 -10.75
N LYS A 141 7.93 0.06 -11.79
CA LYS A 141 8.22 0.46 -13.17
C LYS A 141 7.14 1.40 -13.68
N PRO A 142 7.28 2.73 -13.53
CA PRO A 142 6.34 3.70 -14.09
C PRO A 142 6.37 3.66 -15.62
N VAL A 143 5.24 3.93 -16.28
CA VAL A 143 5.09 3.82 -17.75
C VAL A 143 5.96 4.76 -18.61
N SER A 144 6.78 5.60 -17.99
CA SER A 144 7.70 6.53 -18.64
C SER A 144 8.72 7.12 -17.66
N VAL A 145 9.84 7.61 -18.18
CA VAL A 145 10.86 8.34 -17.41
C VAL A 145 10.28 9.56 -16.71
N GLN A 146 9.35 10.29 -17.35
CA GLN A 146 8.72 11.45 -16.73
C GLN A 146 7.88 11.06 -15.50
N THR A 147 7.01 10.05 -15.64
CA THR A 147 6.20 9.54 -14.53
C THR A 147 7.05 8.96 -13.41
N MET A 148 8.20 8.38 -13.77
CA MET A 148 9.18 7.87 -12.82
C MET A 148 9.76 9.00 -11.97
N TRP A 149 10.26 10.06 -12.59
CA TRP A 149 10.81 11.18 -11.83
C TRP A 149 9.76 11.87 -10.95
N THR A 150 8.50 11.96 -11.40
CA THR A 150 7.41 12.46 -10.56
C THR A 150 7.23 11.61 -9.30
N ALA A 151 7.21 10.27 -9.42
CA ALA A 151 7.10 9.38 -8.28
C ALA A 151 8.30 9.51 -7.32
N VAL A 152 9.51 9.50 -7.88
CA VAL A 152 10.78 9.59 -7.13
C VAL A 152 10.84 10.88 -6.32
N GLN A 153 10.53 12.02 -6.95
CA GLN A 153 10.52 13.33 -6.30
C GLN A 153 9.49 13.40 -5.18
N TRP A 154 8.29 12.85 -5.39
CA TRP A 154 7.23 12.86 -4.39
C TRP A 154 7.59 12.02 -3.17
N ILE A 155 8.06 10.79 -3.39
CA ILE A 155 8.46 9.90 -2.29
C ILE A 155 9.66 10.47 -1.54
N HIS A 156 10.62 11.10 -2.23
CA HIS A 156 11.73 11.79 -1.57
C HIS A 156 11.23 12.92 -0.66
N ARG A 157 10.22 13.69 -1.10
CA ARG A 157 9.58 14.71 -0.27
C ARG A 157 8.92 14.11 0.98
N CYS A 158 8.20 12.99 0.83
CA CYS A 158 7.60 12.28 1.96
C CYS A 158 8.67 11.78 2.95
N SER A 159 9.75 11.17 2.46
CA SER A 159 10.87 10.68 3.29
C SER A 159 11.57 11.81 4.05
N GLU A 160 11.78 12.97 3.40
CA GLU A 160 12.36 14.15 4.05
C GLU A 160 11.43 14.73 5.13
N ASN A 161 10.12 14.77 4.88
CA ASN A 161 9.13 15.14 5.88
C ASN A 161 9.14 14.17 7.08
N ALA A 162 9.17 12.87 6.81
CA ALA A 162 9.28 11.85 7.85
C ALA A 162 10.57 11.98 8.67
N ARG A 163 11.68 12.38 8.03
CA ARG A 163 12.96 12.64 8.70
C ARG A 163 12.90 13.84 9.64
N LYS A 164 12.24 14.92 9.22
CA LYS A 164 12.03 16.14 10.04
C LYS A 164 11.16 15.87 11.25
N ASN A 165 10.11 15.07 11.08
CA ASN A 165 9.15 14.74 12.14
C ASN A 165 9.52 13.46 12.93
N ASN A 166 10.72 12.90 12.69
CA ASN A 166 11.19 11.68 13.31
C ASN A 166 10.17 10.53 13.27
N GLN A 167 9.58 10.28 12.11
CA GLN A 167 8.65 9.19 11.87
C GLN A 167 9.45 7.92 11.52
N PHE A 168 9.31 6.87 12.32
CA PHE A 168 10.05 5.62 12.19
C PHE A 168 9.15 4.39 12.45
N PRO A 169 9.55 3.20 11.96
CA PRO A 169 8.81 1.97 12.23
C PRO A 169 8.67 1.71 13.74
N ASN A 170 7.50 1.23 14.19
CA ASN A 170 7.17 1.03 15.61
C ASN A 170 7.06 2.32 16.46
N GLY A 171 7.13 3.49 15.84
CA GLY A 171 6.72 4.75 16.48
C GLY A 171 5.20 4.89 16.58
N LEU A 172 4.74 6.04 17.07
CA LEU A 172 3.32 6.38 17.11
C LEU A 172 2.77 6.82 15.74
N SER A 173 3.66 7.14 14.80
CA SER A 173 3.27 7.56 13.45
C SER A 173 2.79 6.39 12.59
N HIS A 174 1.95 6.67 11.60
CA HIS A 174 1.48 5.73 10.57
C HIS A 174 0.60 4.59 11.11
N GLN A 175 0.07 4.67 12.34
CA GLN A 175 -0.84 3.63 12.89
C GLN A 175 -2.07 3.41 12.00
N TRP A 176 -2.54 4.47 11.34
CA TRP A 176 -3.65 4.41 10.39
C TRP A 176 -3.36 3.54 9.15
N SER A 177 -2.09 3.29 8.81
CA SER A 177 -1.72 2.41 7.69
C SER A 177 -2.18 0.95 7.90
N ASN A 178 -2.47 0.55 9.15
CA ASN A 178 -3.06 -0.75 9.47
C ASN A 178 -4.48 -0.91 8.88
N PHE A 179 -5.23 0.20 8.70
CA PHE A 179 -6.50 0.17 7.97
C PHE A 179 -6.27 -0.34 6.56
N TYR A 180 -5.38 0.28 5.79
CA TYR A 180 -5.11 -0.16 4.42
C TYR A 180 -4.49 -1.55 4.35
N SER A 181 -3.59 -1.88 5.29
CA SER A 181 -2.94 -3.20 5.34
C SER A 181 -3.94 -4.34 5.59
N SER A 182 -4.98 -4.09 6.39
CA SER A 182 -6.07 -5.06 6.62
C SER A 182 -7.10 -5.14 5.49
N HIS A 183 -7.08 -4.16 4.56
CA HIS A 183 -7.99 -4.09 3.40
C HIS A 183 -7.29 -4.45 2.07
N ILE A 184 -6.12 -5.10 2.13
CA ILE A 184 -5.50 -5.72 0.94
C ILE A 184 -6.49 -6.74 0.36
N SER A 185 -6.91 -6.50 -0.88
CA SER A 185 -8.05 -7.15 -1.52
C SER A 185 -7.76 -7.61 -2.94
N SER A 186 -6.58 -7.32 -3.48
CA SER A 186 -6.14 -7.85 -4.78
C SER A 186 -5.99 -9.38 -4.72
N ASP A 187 -6.24 -10.05 -5.84
CA ASP A 187 -6.03 -11.50 -5.95
C ASP A 187 -4.57 -11.88 -5.68
N GLN A 188 -4.32 -13.11 -5.20
CA GLN A 188 -2.98 -13.54 -4.80
C GLN A 188 -1.92 -13.40 -5.91
N ALA A 189 -2.29 -13.63 -7.18
CA ALA A 189 -1.39 -13.43 -8.31
C ALA A 189 -0.95 -11.96 -8.45
N CYS A 190 -1.86 -11.02 -8.22
CA CYS A 190 -1.57 -9.59 -8.24
C CYS A 190 -0.67 -9.19 -7.07
N ILE A 191 -0.94 -9.71 -5.86
CA ILE A 191 -0.11 -9.50 -4.67
C ILE A 191 1.31 -10.04 -4.92
N ASN A 192 1.44 -11.25 -5.45
CA ASN A 192 2.75 -11.83 -5.75
C ASN A 192 3.56 -10.95 -6.70
N GLU A 193 2.94 -10.36 -7.72
CA GLU A 193 3.59 -9.43 -8.65
C GLU A 193 4.00 -8.10 -7.97
N TRP A 194 3.30 -7.65 -6.93
CA TRP A 194 3.73 -6.49 -6.12
C TRP A 194 4.94 -6.81 -5.23
N HIS A 195 5.06 -8.06 -4.82
CA HIS A 195 6.11 -8.58 -3.96
C HIS A 195 7.20 -9.34 -4.73
N GLU A 196 7.16 -9.29 -6.07
CA GLU A 196 8.12 -9.99 -6.90
C GLU A 196 9.51 -9.43 -6.59
N MET A 197 10.35 -10.30 -6.01
CA MET A 197 11.69 -9.92 -5.61
C MET A 197 12.56 -9.78 -6.85
N GLU A 198 13.52 -8.84 -6.79
CA GLU A 198 14.61 -8.71 -7.77
C GLU A 198 15.13 -10.11 -8.10
N ASP A 199 14.99 -10.50 -9.36
CA ASP A 199 15.13 -11.86 -9.84
C ASP A 199 16.44 -12.46 -9.28
N ILE A 200 16.35 -13.36 -8.30
CA ILE A 200 17.53 -13.98 -7.65
C ILE A 200 18.39 -14.69 -8.71
N SER A 201 17.76 -15.05 -9.84
CA SER A 201 18.38 -15.52 -11.07
C SER A 201 19.49 -14.60 -11.58
N SER A 202 19.30 -13.28 -11.52
CA SER A 202 20.26 -12.27 -12.03
C SER A 202 21.63 -12.35 -11.35
N LYS A 203 21.68 -12.78 -10.08
CA LYS A 203 22.93 -12.97 -9.33
C LYS A 203 23.49 -14.39 -9.41
N LEU A 204 22.68 -15.38 -9.82
CA LEU A 204 23.14 -16.75 -10.02
C LEU A 204 23.76 -17.01 -11.41
N ILE A 205 23.62 -16.07 -12.37
CA ILE A 205 24.06 -16.27 -13.78
C ILE A 205 25.54 -15.91 -14.03
N GLN A 206 26.39 -15.84 -13.01
CA GLN A 206 27.85 -15.86 -13.22
C GLN A 206 28.56 -16.91 -12.37
N LEU A 207 28.00 -18.13 -12.28
CA LEU A 207 28.82 -19.27 -11.86
C LEU A 207 29.50 -19.87 -13.10
N PRO A 208 30.85 -19.96 -13.13
CA PRO A 208 31.56 -20.63 -14.21
C PRO A 208 31.02 -22.06 -14.39
N THR A 209 30.81 -22.43 -15.63
CA THR A 209 30.33 -23.75 -16.06
C THR A 209 31.02 -24.90 -15.34
N GLY A 210 30.25 -25.66 -14.55
CA GLY A 210 30.64 -26.94 -13.97
C GLY A 210 30.12 -27.14 -12.54
N ILE A 211 28.82 -27.39 -12.38
CA ILE A 211 28.23 -27.71 -11.07
C ILE A 211 28.76 -29.08 -10.62
N THR A 212 29.49 -29.12 -9.52
CA THR A 212 29.96 -30.36 -8.88
C THR A 212 28.80 -31.08 -8.16
N GLN A 213 28.86 -32.40 -7.99
CA GLN A 213 27.82 -33.17 -7.27
C GLN A 213 27.58 -32.64 -5.83
N GLU A 214 28.61 -32.08 -5.20
CA GLU A 214 28.57 -31.53 -3.86
C GLU A 214 27.75 -30.23 -3.80
N GLU A 215 27.85 -29.37 -4.82
CA GLU A 215 27.04 -28.16 -4.95
C GLU A 215 25.56 -28.48 -5.21
N GLU A 216 25.26 -29.56 -5.93
CA GLU A 216 23.88 -30.01 -6.14
C GLU A 216 23.24 -30.51 -4.83
N LEU A 217 24.00 -31.26 -4.03
CA LEU A 217 23.57 -31.71 -2.70
C LEU A 217 23.37 -30.52 -1.75
N MET A 218 24.28 -29.54 -1.79
CA MET A 218 24.18 -28.31 -1.01
C MET A 218 22.93 -27.50 -1.39
N MET A 219 22.66 -27.33 -2.68
CA MET A 219 21.43 -26.69 -3.16
C MET A 219 20.17 -27.43 -2.72
N LYS A 220 20.17 -28.77 -2.79
CA LYS A 220 19.03 -29.59 -2.31
C LYS A 220 18.82 -29.40 -0.81
N LEU A 221 19.90 -29.36 -0.03
CA LEU A 221 19.83 -29.16 1.41
C LEU A 221 19.32 -27.75 1.76
N ILE A 222 19.82 -26.71 1.08
CA ILE A 222 19.37 -25.32 1.28
C ILE A 222 17.88 -25.20 0.92
N LYS A 223 17.45 -25.75 -0.23
CA LYS A 223 16.03 -25.76 -0.64
C LYS A 223 15.16 -26.49 0.38
N HIS A 224 15.61 -27.63 0.89
CA HIS A 224 14.90 -28.38 1.92
C HIS A 224 14.73 -27.53 3.19
N ARG A 225 15.82 -26.93 3.68
CA ARG A 225 15.79 -26.10 4.89
C ARG A 225 14.91 -24.87 4.75
N LEU A 226 14.95 -24.20 3.60
CA LEU A 226 14.07 -23.07 3.31
C LEU A 226 12.60 -23.50 3.31
N LYS A 227 12.28 -24.67 2.72
CA LYS A 227 10.92 -25.22 2.74
C LYS A 227 10.44 -25.55 4.15
N GLU A 228 11.31 -26.12 4.99
CA GLU A 228 11.00 -26.36 6.40
C GLU A 228 10.74 -25.06 7.17
N VAL A 229 11.55 -24.02 6.93
CA VAL A 229 11.36 -22.70 7.55
C VAL A 229 10.05 -22.06 7.08
N SER A 230 9.75 -22.07 5.78
CA SER A 230 8.46 -21.57 5.26
C SER A 230 7.27 -22.33 5.84
N GLN A 231 7.36 -23.65 5.98
CA GLN A 231 6.30 -24.45 6.61
C GLN A 231 6.13 -24.10 8.09
N LYS A 232 7.23 -23.89 8.82
CA LYS A 232 7.18 -23.45 10.22
C LYS A 232 6.52 -22.07 10.35
N ILE A 233 6.87 -21.11 9.49
CA ILE A 233 6.26 -19.76 9.50
C ILE A 233 4.74 -19.88 9.27
N ILE A 234 4.30 -20.64 8.26
CA ILE A 234 2.87 -20.87 8.02
C ILE A 234 2.17 -21.50 9.24
N ILE A 235 2.82 -22.45 9.91
CA ILE A 235 2.27 -23.06 11.12
C ILE A 235 2.18 -22.03 12.25
N TYR A 236 3.21 -21.22 12.48
CA TYR A 236 3.20 -20.18 13.52
C TYR A 236 2.16 -19.09 13.25
N ASP A 237 2.02 -18.65 12.00
CA ASP A 237 0.99 -17.69 11.59
C ASP A 237 -0.42 -18.26 11.79
N ASN A 238 -0.61 -19.55 11.44
CA ASN A 238 -1.89 -20.23 11.64
C ASN A 238 -2.21 -20.45 13.13
N TYR A 239 -1.21 -20.80 13.94
CA TYR A 239 -1.37 -20.90 15.41
C TYR A 239 -1.67 -19.54 16.04
N GLY A 240 -0.96 -18.48 15.64
CA GLY A 240 -1.20 -17.12 16.11
C GLY A 240 -2.62 -16.64 15.78
N ASN A 241 -3.07 -16.88 14.54
CA ASN A 241 -4.43 -16.55 14.12
C ASN A 241 -5.49 -17.40 14.86
N ALA A 242 -5.24 -18.69 15.08
CA ALA A 242 -6.15 -19.56 15.85
C ALA A 242 -6.24 -19.15 17.32
N GLN A 243 -5.13 -18.71 17.94
CA GLN A 243 -5.09 -18.23 19.32
C GLN A 243 -5.84 -16.90 19.47
N LEU A 244 -5.70 -16.00 18.50
CA LEU A 244 -6.46 -14.74 18.42
C LEU A 244 -7.95 -15.00 18.23
N GLN A 245 -8.33 -15.92 17.34
CA GLN A 245 -9.72 -16.33 17.14
C GLN A 245 -10.34 -16.96 18.41
N TYR A 246 -9.57 -17.81 19.11
CA TYR A 246 -10.01 -18.41 20.37
C TYR A 246 -10.22 -17.34 21.45
N SER A 247 -9.30 -16.38 21.56
CA SER A 247 -9.40 -15.28 22.52
C SER A 247 -10.58 -14.35 22.23
N LEU A 248 -10.87 -14.09 20.95
CA LEU A 248 -12.05 -13.33 20.51
C LEU A 248 -13.36 -14.07 20.84
N ASN A 249 -13.44 -15.38 20.56
CA ASN A 249 -14.61 -16.19 20.90
C ASN A 249 -14.86 -16.27 22.42
N CYS A 250 -13.79 -16.34 23.23
CA CYS A 250 -13.91 -16.28 24.70
C CYS A 250 -14.39 -14.92 25.20
N ALA A 251 -14.00 -13.82 24.54
CA ALA A 251 -14.47 -12.48 24.88
C ALA A 251 -15.95 -12.27 24.52
N GLU A 252 -16.45 -12.87 23.44
CA GLU A 252 -17.87 -12.83 23.06
C GLU A 252 -18.76 -13.60 24.04
N LEU A 253 -18.29 -14.73 24.56
CA LEU A 253 -19.00 -15.55 25.55
C LEU A 253 -19.15 -14.88 26.94
N HIS A 254 -18.44 -13.78 27.20
CA HIS A 254 -18.47 -13.05 28.47
C HIS A 254 -19.24 -11.73 28.43
N THR A 255 -20.03 -11.47 27.37
CA THR A 255 -21.01 -10.36 27.39
C THR A 255 -22.31 -10.82 28.06
N PRO A 256 -22.70 -10.26 29.23
CA PRO A 256 -23.94 -10.66 29.88
C PRO A 256 -25.12 -10.06 29.12
N GLY A 257 -25.82 -10.88 28.36
CA GLY A 257 -27.21 -10.61 28.00
C GLY A 257 -28.10 -10.76 29.22
N ALA A 258 -28.75 -9.68 29.63
CA ALA A 258 -30.15 -9.61 30.09
C ALA A 258 -30.34 -8.63 31.27
N SER A 259 -31.15 -7.60 31.05
CA SER A 259 -32.28 -7.34 31.96
C SER A 259 -33.46 -6.73 31.19
N SER A 260 -34.32 -7.60 30.66
CA SER A 260 -35.71 -7.25 30.40
C SER A 260 -36.58 -8.15 31.27
N GLY A 261 -37.28 -7.56 32.24
CA GLY A 261 -38.31 -8.29 32.98
C GLY A 261 -38.59 -7.76 34.38
N MET A 262 -39.36 -6.68 34.49
CA MET A 262 -40.25 -6.48 35.64
C MET A 262 -41.59 -5.93 35.13
N ARG A 263 -42.60 -6.81 35.07
CA ARG A 263 -44.02 -6.45 35.18
C ARG A 263 -44.43 -6.73 36.63
N SER A 264 -44.96 -5.74 37.33
CA SER A 264 -45.71 -5.95 38.58
C SER A 264 -47.21 -5.86 38.28
N CYS A 265 -47.96 -6.78 38.90
CA CYS A 265 -49.40 -6.65 39.12
C CYS A 265 -49.69 -5.53 40.13
#